data_AF-A0ABD3V2Y4-F1
#
_entry.id   AF-A0ABD3V2Y4-F1
#
_cell.length_a   1.000
_cell.length_b   1.000
_cell.length_c   1.000
_cell.angle_alpha   90.00
_cell.angle_beta   90.00
_cell.angle_gamma   90.00
#
_symmetry.space_group_name_H-M   'P 1'
#
loop_
_entity.id
_entity.type
_entity.pdbx_description
1 polymer ?
#
loop_
_entity_poly.entity_id
_entity_poly.type
_entity_poly.pdbx_seq_one_letter_code
_entity_poly.pdbx_strand_id
1 'polypeptide(L)' 'MAEKRKRKIDDECRQFQEEWSLKYFFIKSGEKALSAICNETVAVMKVYNMRRHHQSKHQEKYVQLEGKVRSEKKI' A
#
# COMPACT_ATOMS: atom_id res chain seq x y z
N MET A 1 -1.50 36.77 -5.16
CA MET A 1 -2.22 35.62 -5.76
C MET A 1 -1.49 34.35 -5.36
N ALA A 2 -2.03 33.54 -4.45
CA ALA A 2 -1.36 32.31 -4.01
C ALA A 2 -1.49 31.24 -5.11
N GLU A 3 -0.43 31.07 -5.91
CA GLU A 3 -0.34 30.00 -6.89
C GLU A 3 -0.41 28.67 -6.15
N LYS A 4 -1.55 27.96 -6.27
CA LYS A 4 -1.66 26.57 -5.84
C LYS A 4 -0.67 25.76 -6.68
N ARG A 5 0.57 25.62 -6.19
CA ARG A 5 1.56 24.68 -6.72
C ARG A 5 0.90 23.30 -6.72
N LYS A 6 0.38 22.88 -7.87
CA LYS A 6 -0.05 21.50 -8.10
C LYS A 6 1.19 20.66 -7.83
N ARG A 7 1.17 19.86 -6.74
CA ARG A 7 2.27 18.96 -6.40
C ARG A 7 2.52 18.08 -7.62
N LYS A 8 3.65 18.28 -8.30
CA LYS A 8 4.11 17.36 -9.34
C LYS A 8 4.45 16.08 -8.62
N ILE A 9 3.68 15.03 -8.92
CA ILE A 9 3.84 13.71 -8.31
C ILE A 9 5.14 13.03 -8.83
N ASP A 10 5.92 13.72 -9.68
CA ASP A 10 7.18 13.25 -10.27
C ASP A 10 8.36 13.33 -9.28
N ASP A 11 8.30 14.27 -8.33
CA ASP A 11 9.42 14.58 -7.41
C ASP A 11 9.57 13.57 -6.26
N GLU A 12 8.55 12.75 -6.00
CA GLU A 12 8.54 11.79 -4.87
C GLU A 12 9.00 10.39 -5.25
N CYS A 13 9.83 10.22 -6.29
CA CYS A 13 10.54 8.97 -6.58
C CYS A 13 9.67 7.74 -6.27
N ARG A 14 8.57 7.55 -7.04
CA ARG A 14 7.49 6.55 -6.78
C ARG A 14 7.96 5.11 -6.96
N GLN A 15 9.06 4.77 -6.34
CA GLN A 15 9.56 3.43 -6.22
C GLN A 15 8.71 2.73 -5.19
N PHE A 16 8.27 1.54 -5.55
CA PHE A 16 7.60 0.65 -4.63
C PHE A 16 8.47 0.43 -3.39
N GLN A 17 7.97 0.75 -2.20
CA GLN A 17 8.69 0.44 -0.97
C GLN A 17 8.34 -0.97 -0.51
N GLU A 18 9.35 -1.80 -0.21
CA GLU A 18 9.15 -3.15 0.31
C GLU A 18 8.34 -3.18 1.62
N GLU A 19 8.39 -2.08 2.39
CA GLU A 19 7.56 -1.87 3.57
C GLU A 19 6.05 -1.99 3.27
N TRP A 20 5.60 -1.68 2.06
CA TRP A 20 4.19 -1.78 1.68
C TRP A 20 3.74 -3.21 1.47
N SER A 21 4.63 -4.09 1.02
CA SER A 21 4.39 -5.54 1.01
C SER A 21 4.19 -6.07 2.41
N LEU A 22 4.94 -5.53 3.34
CA LEU A 22 4.93 -5.93 4.73
C LEU A 22 3.76 -5.35 5.54
N LYS A 23 3.34 -4.10 5.25
CA LYS A 23 2.25 -3.41 5.97
C LYS A 23 0.88 -3.65 5.34
N TYR A 24 0.81 -3.69 4.01
CA TYR A 24 -0.47 -3.69 3.28
C TYR A 24 -0.63 -4.91 2.36
N PHE A 25 0.33 -5.83 2.34
CA PHE A 25 0.34 -7.02 1.49
C PHE A 25 0.27 -6.68 -0.01
N PHE A 26 0.91 -5.59 -0.42
CA PHE A 26 1.04 -5.26 -1.85
C PHE A 26 2.34 -5.78 -2.43
N ILE A 27 2.37 -6.12 -3.70
CA ILE A 27 3.60 -6.44 -4.42
C ILE A 27 3.69 -5.57 -5.68
N LYS A 28 4.91 -5.26 -6.10
CA LYS A 28 5.13 -4.52 -7.35
C LYS A 28 4.82 -5.43 -8.53
N SER A 29 3.87 -5.01 -9.37
CA SER A 29 3.55 -5.67 -10.64
C SER A 29 3.70 -4.64 -11.76
N GLY A 30 4.93 -4.52 -12.27
CA GLY A 30 5.33 -3.48 -13.23
C GLY A 30 5.21 -2.07 -12.65
N GLU A 31 4.36 -1.24 -13.27
CA GLU A 31 4.04 0.12 -12.83
C GLU A 31 2.85 0.18 -11.85
N LYS A 32 2.22 -0.96 -11.57
CA LYS A 32 1.05 -1.09 -10.69
C LYS A 32 1.42 -1.83 -9.41
N ALA A 33 0.60 -1.70 -8.37
CA ALA A 33 0.74 -2.47 -7.15
C ALA A 33 -0.37 -3.54 -7.11
N LEU A 34 -0.04 -4.82 -6.93
CA LEU A 34 -1.00 -5.90 -6.81
C LEU A 34 -1.21 -6.23 -5.32
N SER A 35 -2.45 -6.32 -4.85
CA SER A 35 -2.78 -6.83 -3.52
C SER A 35 -2.61 -8.34 -3.52
N ALA A 36 -1.73 -8.87 -2.68
CA ALA A 36 -1.55 -10.31 -2.49
C ALA A 36 -2.74 -10.96 -1.74
N ILE A 37 -3.64 -10.16 -1.17
CA ILE A 37 -4.83 -10.65 -0.46
C ILE A 37 -5.97 -10.99 -1.44
N CYS A 38 -6.27 -10.10 -2.37
CA CYS A 38 -7.40 -10.26 -3.31
C CYS A 38 -7.01 -10.30 -4.78
N ASN A 39 -5.71 -10.29 -5.09
CA ASN A 39 -5.18 -10.25 -6.45
C ASN A 39 -5.66 -9.03 -7.27
N GLU A 40 -6.05 -7.95 -6.61
CA GLU A 40 -6.46 -6.72 -7.28
C GLU A 40 -5.30 -5.77 -7.48
N THR A 41 -5.21 -5.18 -8.67
CA THR A 41 -4.18 -4.18 -8.98
C THR A 41 -4.66 -2.76 -8.72
N VAL A 42 -3.86 -2.01 -7.98
CA VAL A 42 -3.97 -0.56 -7.83
C VAL A 42 -3.14 0.11 -8.92
N ALA A 43 -3.83 0.84 -9.81
CA ALA A 43 -3.24 1.51 -10.97
C ALA A 43 -2.22 2.61 -10.60
N VAL A 44 -2.36 3.20 -9.41
CA VAL A 44 -1.49 4.28 -8.95
C VAL A 44 -0.79 3.84 -7.68
N MET A 45 0.52 3.60 -7.81
CA MET A 45 1.43 3.19 -6.75
C MET A 45 1.67 4.31 -5.71
N LYS A 46 0.61 4.65 -4.97
CA LYS A 46 0.60 5.61 -3.86
C LYS A 46 0.19 4.88 -2.60
N VAL A 47 0.94 5.08 -1.52
CA VAL A 47 0.63 4.54 -0.20
C VAL A 47 -0.81 4.81 0.22
N TYR A 48 -1.35 5.99 -0.12
CA TYR A 48 -2.75 6.33 0.14
C TYR A 48 -3.73 5.36 -0.54
N ASN A 49 -3.50 4.99 -1.80
CA ASN A 49 -4.38 4.07 -2.52
C ASN A 49 -4.29 2.66 -1.94
N MET A 50 -3.08 2.18 -1.61
CA MET A 50 -2.88 0.88 -0.99
C MET A 50 -3.50 0.81 0.41
N ARG A 51 -3.30 1.84 1.24
CA ARG A 51 -3.90 1.95 2.57
C ARG A 51 -5.42 2.06 2.50
N ARG A 52 -5.97 2.81 1.53
CA ARG A 52 -7.42 2.91 1.33
C ARG A 52 -8.01 1.59 0.84
N HIS A 53 -7.33 0.90 -0.08
CA HIS A 53 -7.74 -0.42 -0.55
C HIS A 53 -7.74 -1.43 0.61
N HIS A 54 -6.64 -1.46 1.38
CA HIS A 54 -6.51 -2.32 2.55
C HIS A 54 -7.62 -2.03 3.58
N GLN A 55 -7.86 -0.77 3.92
CA GLN A 55 -8.95 -0.43 4.84
C GLN A 55 -10.33 -0.78 4.26
N SER A 56 -10.62 -0.44 3.01
CA SER A 56 -11.97 -0.66 2.46
C SER A 56 -12.29 -2.13 2.18
N LYS A 57 -11.31 -2.96 1.83
CA LYS A 57 -11.53 -4.36 1.40
C LYS A 57 -11.03 -5.39 2.40
N HIS A 58 -10.08 -5.02 3.26
CA HIS A 58 -9.40 -5.95 4.15
C HIS A 58 -9.53 -5.56 5.61
N GLN A 59 -10.01 -4.37 5.98
CA GLN A 59 -10.13 -3.97 7.38
C GLN A 59 -10.95 -4.97 8.20
N GLU A 60 -12.09 -5.44 7.72
CA GLU A 60 -12.92 -6.39 8.49
C GLU A 60 -12.27 -7.78 8.65
N LYS A 61 -11.50 -8.23 7.65
CA LYS A 61 -10.87 -9.57 7.66
C LYS A 61 -9.45 -9.60 8.21
N TYR A 62 -8.74 -8.47 8.15
CA TYR A 62 -7.31 -8.34 8.46
C TYR A 62 -7.03 -7.36 9.61
N VAL A 63 -8.06 -6.77 10.25
CA VAL A 63 -7.94 -6.00 11.51
C VAL A 63 -7.14 -6.78 12.56
N GLN A 64 -7.30 -8.11 12.58
CA GLN A 64 -6.62 -8.97 13.54
C GLN A 64 -5.13 -9.18 13.19
N LEU A 65 -4.74 -8.96 11.93
CA LEU A 65 -3.35 -9.09 11.46
C LEU A 65 -2.55 -7.80 11.61
N GLU A 66 -3.19 -6.62 11.50
CA GLU A 66 -2.54 -5.32 11.78
C GLU A 66 -2.09 -5.18 13.25
N GLY A 67 -2.66 -5.96 14.18
CA GLY A 67 -2.34 -5.91 15.61
C GLY A 67 -1.72 -7.15 16.25
N LYS A 68 -1.85 -8.36 15.68
CA LYS A 68 -1.44 -9.61 16.37
C LYS A 68 -0.40 -10.49 15.69
N VAL A 69 0.06 -10.23 14.46
CA VAL A 69 1.01 -11.15 13.80
C VAL A 69 2.25 -10.41 13.28
N ARG A 70 3.14 -10.10 14.22
CA ARG A 70 4.57 -9.91 13.93
C ARG A 70 5.52 -10.38 15.04
N SER A 71 4.99 -11.11 16.03
CA SER A 71 5.80 -11.63 17.15
C SER A 71 6.05 -13.14 17.09
N GLU A 72 5.55 -13.86 16.09
CA GLU A 72 5.72 -15.32 16.05
C GLU A 72 6.28 -15.77 14.70
N LYS A 73 7.60 -15.62 14.58
CA LYS A 73 8.51 -16.68 14.12
C LYS A 73 9.94 -16.25 14.40
N LYS A 74 10.34 -16.40 15.68
CA LYS A 74 11.70 -16.78 16.01
C LYS A 74 11.77 -18.29 15.71
N ILE A 75 12.39 -18.65 14.59
CA ILE A 75 13.03 -19.96 14.40
C ILE A 75 14.52 -19.67 14.31
#